data_AF-A0AAV4CYT7-F1
#
_entry.id   AF-A0AAV4CYT7-F1
#
_cell.length_a   1.000
_cell.length_b   1.000
_cell.length_c   1.000
_cell.angle_alpha   90.00
_cell.angle_beta   90.00
_cell.angle_gamma   90.00
#
_symmetry.space_group_name_H-M   'P 1'
#
loop_
_entity.id
_entity.type
_entity.pdbx_description
1 polymer ?
#
loop_
_entity_poly.entity_id
_entity_poly.type
_entity_poly.pdbx_seq_one_letter_code
_entity_poly.pdbx_strand_id
1 'polypeptide(L)'
;MGTEEKRKAAEAVFVQYDTHGRGELTPVQMQILHGDMRIGGISFPQVLASMKYVCATDNCSPGELFDLLQEMDRRYFLLQSFRWDFSFLDRQQGDAITVEQAKWMMQSVHGRYFSPGKWSSFIKSRAVPTSKIAFAEIEVMLCDIPSKKSLEEEEMEKERILKEKKRRQEEKEREILLERHRMRQEAEKARRRRQADREKAEQERINKEKEKDEEREAEFKQKKKEEEEELERIRKLEEEQRRQKELEDDSYKDAEIHKEAAERAVQETDDELARLNKEKETADVNRRKQLEDEEKRLSGVRRDHHHRRIRYQLKVAIKSRDKYQLEFSVTEFKEAKLSDDDMDLAKATRLLQQLAARDGLTKAMSKREITDLERAMTFVRQNGFETSLAKEMRAASNLLSRLRRLERIRHEILELKQATVAEIRSYQSPPPIVHTVMTVTFLLLGHKEKETKDWKEVQALVGRTGKESLKRRCLSLEASTLQETIARRAQRLLGNLELDEVRDISAGAATFFVWATAMIEEALSSETSELDTQSEAQT
;
A
#
# COMPACT_ATOMS: atom_id res chain seq x y z
N MET A 1 61.04 -59.66 -4.61
CA MET A 1 61.69 -58.92 -3.51
C MET A 1 60.90 -59.11 -2.24
N GLY A 2 61.57 -59.51 -1.17
CA GLY A 2 60.99 -59.56 0.17
C GLY A 2 60.60 -58.16 0.67
N THR A 3 59.70 -58.07 1.65
CA THR A 3 59.31 -56.81 2.30
C THR A 3 60.52 -56.04 2.86
N GLU A 4 61.53 -56.76 3.34
CA GLU A 4 62.77 -56.20 3.87
C GLU A 4 63.65 -55.55 2.80
N GLU A 5 63.78 -56.18 1.63
CA GLU A 5 64.56 -55.63 0.51
C GLU A 5 63.92 -54.33 -0.02
N LYS A 6 62.59 -54.28 -0.05
CA LYS A 6 61.85 -53.08 -0.44
C LYS A 6 62.06 -51.93 0.55
N ARG A 7 62.09 -52.23 1.86
CA ARG A 7 62.35 -51.22 2.90
C ARG A 7 63.77 -50.66 2.80
N LYS A 8 64.77 -51.52 2.62
CA LYS A 8 66.17 -51.09 2.42
C LYS A 8 66.35 -50.23 1.16
N ALA A 9 65.68 -50.59 0.07
CA ALA A 9 65.68 -49.77 -1.14
C ALA A 9 65.02 -48.40 -0.91
N ALA A 10 63.89 -48.36 -0.18
CA ALA A 10 63.24 -47.10 0.18
C ALA A 10 64.12 -46.22 1.08
N GLU A 11 64.83 -46.80 2.06
CA GLU A 11 65.78 -46.08 2.91
C GLU A 11 66.94 -45.48 2.10
N ALA A 12 67.50 -46.24 1.15
CA ALA A 12 68.56 -45.74 0.28
C ALA A 12 68.08 -44.56 -0.59
N VAL A 13 66.87 -44.65 -1.14
CA VAL A 13 66.24 -43.55 -1.87
C VAL A 13 65.99 -42.36 -0.93
N PHE A 14 65.49 -42.59 0.29
CA PHE A 14 65.24 -41.53 1.26
C PHE A 14 66.48 -40.66 1.51
N VAL A 15 67.62 -41.31 1.79
CA VAL A 15 68.89 -40.62 2.07
C VAL A 15 69.36 -39.76 0.88
N GLN A 16 69.08 -40.18 -0.35
CA GLN A 16 69.44 -39.41 -1.54
C GLN A 16 68.70 -38.06 -1.62
N TYR A 17 67.45 -38.01 -1.15
CA TYR A 17 66.61 -36.81 -1.24
C TYR A 17 66.55 -35.99 0.05
N ASP A 18 67.00 -36.52 1.19
CA ASP A 18 67.19 -35.75 2.44
C ASP A 18 68.47 -34.91 2.38
N THR A 19 68.47 -33.93 1.48
CA THR A 19 69.59 -33.03 1.22
C THR A 19 70.03 -32.21 2.43
N HIS A 20 69.19 -32.11 3.47
CA HIS A 20 69.47 -31.36 4.69
C HIS A 20 69.83 -32.23 5.89
N GLY A 21 69.80 -33.57 5.74
CA GLY A 21 70.11 -34.50 6.82
C GLY A 21 69.19 -34.35 8.03
N ARG A 22 67.94 -33.93 7.83
CA ARG A 22 66.97 -33.69 8.93
C ARG A 22 66.28 -34.97 9.38
N GLY A 23 66.44 -36.07 8.64
CA GLY A 23 65.72 -37.31 8.87
C GLY A 23 64.26 -37.27 8.41
N GLU A 24 63.88 -36.27 7.62
CA GLU A 24 62.50 -36.06 7.12
C GLU A 24 62.52 -35.45 5.72
N LEU A 25 61.60 -35.88 4.84
CA LEU A 25 61.40 -35.29 3.52
C LEU A 25 60.24 -34.31 3.53
N THR A 26 60.52 -33.09 3.07
CA THR A 26 59.50 -32.04 2.88
C THR A 26 58.61 -32.35 1.67
N PRO A 27 57.42 -31.74 1.57
CA PRO A 27 56.55 -31.90 0.40
C PRO A 27 57.23 -31.56 -0.94
N VAL A 28 58.13 -30.58 -0.95
CA VAL A 28 58.87 -30.20 -2.17
C VAL A 28 59.85 -31.30 -2.58
N GLN A 29 60.60 -31.85 -1.63
CA GLN A 29 61.51 -32.98 -1.89
C GLN A 29 60.73 -34.22 -2.36
N MET A 30 59.57 -34.49 -1.76
CA MET A 30 58.69 -35.58 -2.20
C MET A 30 58.14 -35.38 -3.60
N GLN A 31 57.82 -34.15 -3.99
CA GLN A 31 57.38 -33.85 -5.35
C GLN A 31 58.48 -34.13 -6.38
N ILE A 32 59.72 -33.73 -6.09
CA ILE A 32 60.88 -33.98 -6.95
C ILE A 32 61.12 -35.49 -7.08
N LEU A 33 61.18 -36.19 -5.95
CA LEU A 33 61.39 -37.63 -5.89
C LEU A 33 60.34 -38.39 -6.73
N HIS A 34 59.06 -38.04 -6.60
CA HIS A 34 58.01 -38.69 -7.39
C HIS A 34 58.09 -38.33 -8.88
N GLY A 35 58.45 -37.09 -9.21
CA GLY A 35 58.67 -36.64 -10.59
C GLY A 35 59.82 -37.37 -11.28
N ASP A 36 60.85 -37.76 -10.54
CA ASP A 36 61.96 -38.57 -11.06
C ASP A 36 61.56 -40.04 -11.28
N MET A 37 60.58 -40.55 -10.52
CA MET A 37 60.04 -41.91 -10.67
C MET A 37 58.96 -42.03 -11.76
N ARG A 38 58.16 -40.99 -11.97
CA ARG A 38 57.01 -40.98 -12.87
C ARG A 38 57.06 -39.78 -13.80
N ILE A 39 56.96 -40.03 -15.11
CA ILE A 39 56.91 -38.96 -16.12
C ILE A 39 55.76 -38.00 -15.80
N GLY A 40 56.11 -36.74 -15.55
CA GLY A 40 55.17 -35.65 -15.22
C GLY A 40 54.81 -35.54 -13.74
N GLY A 41 55.10 -36.55 -12.91
CA GLY A 41 54.76 -36.58 -11.49
C GLY A 41 53.27 -36.31 -11.18
N ILE A 42 53.00 -35.85 -9.95
CA ILE A 42 51.71 -35.29 -9.54
C ILE A 42 51.87 -33.83 -9.09
N SER A 43 50.76 -33.09 -9.09
CA SER A 43 50.76 -31.69 -8.66
C SER A 43 51.10 -31.56 -7.17
N PHE A 44 51.66 -30.43 -6.77
CA PHE A 44 52.02 -30.16 -5.37
C PHE A 44 50.83 -30.31 -4.40
N PRO A 45 49.60 -29.86 -4.73
CA PRO A 45 48.43 -30.13 -3.89
C PRO A 45 48.15 -31.63 -3.68
N GLN A 46 48.42 -32.48 -4.67
CA GLN A 46 48.27 -33.92 -4.53
C GLN A 46 49.35 -34.53 -3.63
N VAL A 47 50.59 -34.02 -3.70
CA VAL A 47 51.65 -34.43 -2.77
C VAL A 47 51.24 -34.12 -1.33
N LEU A 48 50.76 -32.90 -1.07
CA LEU A 48 50.27 -32.52 0.27
C LEU A 48 49.11 -33.40 0.73
N ALA A 49 48.17 -33.72 -0.16
CA ALA A 49 47.03 -34.58 0.17
C ALA A 49 47.47 -36.03 0.44
N SER A 50 48.42 -36.57 -0.32
CA SER A 50 49.05 -37.87 -0.05
C SER A 50 49.76 -37.90 1.30
N MET A 51 50.54 -36.88 1.61
CA MET A 51 51.24 -36.77 2.89
C MET A 51 50.25 -36.69 4.04
N LYS A 52 49.21 -35.85 3.94
CA LYS A 52 48.15 -35.79 4.95
C LYS A 52 47.42 -37.12 5.15
N TYR A 53 47.33 -37.94 4.11
CA TYR A 53 46.66 -39.24 4.18
C TYR A 53 47.53 -40.31 4.86
N VAL A 54 48.85 -40.29 4.66
CA VAL A 54 49.77 -41.34 5.13
C VAL A 54 50.59 -40.92 6.35
N CYS A 55 51.18 -39.73 6.32
CA CYS A 55 52.15 -39.27 7.30
C CYS A 55 51.49 -38.76 8.58
N ALA A 56 52.14 -38.98 9.71
CA ALA A 56 51.71 -38.45 11.00
C ALA A 56 51.94 -36.93 11.13
N THR A 57 52.88 -36.37 10.37
CA THR A 57 53.24 -34.94 10.37
C THR A 57 53.22 -34.37 8.95
N ASP A 58 53.49 -33.06 8.82
CA ASP A 58 53.57 -32.39 7.52
C ASP A 58 54.82 -32.78 6.69
N ASN A 59 55.76 -33.55 7.29
CA ASN A 59 56.91 -34.14 6.61
C ASN A 59 56.83 -35.67 6.62
N CYS A 60 57.54 -36.31 5.68
CA CYS A 60 57.60 -37.76 5.57
C CYS A 60 58.83 -38.31 6.29
N SER A 61 58.61 -39.21 7.25
CA SER A 61 59.69 -39.96 7.91
C SER A 61 60.12 -41.20 7.08
N PRO A 62 61.32 -41.76 7.29
CA PRO A 62 61.81 -42.91 6.52
C PRO A 62 60.86 -44.12 6.57
N GLY A 63 60.20 -44.33 7.71
CA GLY A 63 59.27 -45.43 7.91
C GLY A 63 57.97 -45.32 7.12
N GLU A 64 57.58 -44.11 6.72
CA GLU A 64 56.33 -43.81 6.02
C GLU A 64 56.52 -43.72 4.50
N LEU A 65 57.77 -43.56 4.02
CA LEU A 65 58.09 -43.26 2.61
C LEU A 65 57.45 -44.26 1.63
N PHE A 66 57.52 -45.56 1.94
CA PHE A 66 57.02 -46.58 1.04
C PHE A 66 55.49 -46.53 0.88
N ASP A 67 54.76 -46.27 1.96
CA ASP A 67 53.30 -46.15 1.94
C ASP A 67 52.88 -44.83 1.28
N LEU A 68 53.64 -43.76 1.52
CA LEU A 68 53.42 -42.47 0.86
C LEU A 68 53.58 -42.60 -0.66
N LEU A 69 54.66 -43.26 -1.11
CA LEU A 69 54.90 -43.51 -2.53
C LEU A 69 53.80 -44.34 -3.18
N GLN A 70 53.27 -45.35 -2.49
CA GLN A 70 52.13 -46.12 -2.98
C GLN A 70 50.87 -45.25 -3.13
N GLU A 71 50.58 -44.38 -2.16
CA GLU A 71 49.44 -43.47 -2.27
C GLU A 71 49.63 -42.43 -3.39
N MET A 72 50.83 -41.89 -3.55
CA MET A 72 51.16 -40.98 -4.66
C MET A 72 51.00 -41.66 -6.02
N ASP A 73 51.45 -42.91 -6.16
CA ASP A 73 51.25 -43.71 -7.37
C ASP A 73 49.77 -44.02 -7.62
N ARG A 74 49.00 -44.37 -6.58
CA ARG A 74 47.54 -44.56 -6.70
C ARG A 74 46.89 -43.31 -7.27
N ARG A 75 47.21 -42.13 -6.73
CA ARG A 75 46.69 -40.85 -7.21
C ARG A 75 47.16 -40.54 -8.62
N TYR A 76 48.42 -40.81 -8.96
CA TYR A 76 48.95 -40.61 -10.31
C TYR A 76 48.12 -41.36 -11.35
N PHE A 77 47.88 -42.67 -11.16
CA PHE A 77 47.11 -43.45 -12.12
C PHE A 77 45.63 -43.02 -12.20
N LEU A 78 45.01 -42.67 -11.06
CA LEU A 78 43.66 -42.13 -11.05
C LEU A 78 43.57 -40.80 -11.82
N LEU A 79 44.53 -39.90 -11.60
CA LEU A 79 44.56 -38.60 -12.27
C LEU A 79 44.69 -38.73 -13.78
N GLN A 80 45.49 -39.68 -14.27
CA GLN A 80 45.56 -39.95 -15.70
C GLN A 80 44.18 -40.34 -16.26
N SER A 81 43.48 -41.26 -15.59
CA SER A 81 42.11 -41.64 -15.97
C SER A 81 41.15 -40.45 -15.94
N PHE A 82 41.17 -39.67 -14.86
CA PHE A 82 40.26 -38.53 -14.71
C PHE A 82 40.57 -37.40 -15.69
N ARG A 83 41.82 -37.24 -16.13
CA ARG A 83 42.18 -36.26 -17.17
C ARG A 83 41.47 -36.56 -18.48
N TRP A 84 41.39 -37.84 -18.86
CA TRP A 84 40.64 -38.29 -20.04
C TRP A 84 39.14 -38.01 -19.89
N ASP A 85 38.55 -38.38 -18.75
CA ASP A 85 37.12 -38.14 -18.48
C ASP A 85 36.79 -36.65 -18.46
N PHE A 86 37.66 -35.81 -17.89
CA PHE A 86 37.49 -34.36 -17.88
C PHE A 86 37.60 -33.78 -19.29
N SER A 87 38.58 -34.20 -20.08
CA SER A 87 38.73 -33.76 -21.47
C SER A 87 37.53 -34.13 -22.33
N PHE A 88 36.84 -35.24 -22.03
CA PHE A 88 35.60 -35.60 -22.70
C PHE A 88 34.44 -34.64 -22.38
N LEU A 89 34.38 -34.14 -21.15
CA LEU A 89 33.40 -33.15 -20.71
C LEU A 89 33.73 -31.73 -21.20
N ASP A 90 35.02 -31.39 -21.29
CA ASP A 90 35.52 -30.11 -21.80
C ASP A 90 35.61 -30.07 -23.33
N ARG A 91 34.45 -30.02 -23.98
CA ARG A 91 34.35 -29.94 -25.45
C ARG A 91 35.03 -28.70 -26.06
N GLN A 92 35.30 -27.67 -25.25
CA GLN A 92 35.90 -26.42 -25.71
C GLN A 92 37.42 -26.40 -25.55
N GLN A 93 38.01 -27.43 -24.92
CA GLN A 93 39.44 -27.51 -24.60
C GLN A 93 39.95 -26.28 -23.84
N GLY A 94 39.09 -25.70 -22.99
CA GLY A 94 39.42 -24.53 -22.18
C GLY A 94 40.02 -24.85 -20.81
N ASP A 95 40.29 -26.13 -20.55
CA ASP A 95 40.64 -26.71 -19.24
C ASP A 95 39.62 -26.38 -18.15
N ALA A 96 38.34 -26.23 -18.53
CA ALA A 96 37.27 -25.83 -17.61
C ALA A 96 35.88 -26.33 -18.04
N ILE A 97 35.17 -26.97 -17.12
CA ILE A 97 33.82 -27.53 -17.32
C ILE A 97 32.77 -26.79 -16.48
N THR A 98 31.48 -26.96 -16.76
CA THR A 98 30.43 -26.32 -15.94
C THR A 98 30.35 -26.96 -14.55
N VAL A 99 29.77 -26.23 -13.58
CA VAL A 99 29.55 -26.73 -12.22
C VAL A 99 28.74 -28.03 -12.21
N GLU A 100 27.75 -28.16 -13.10
CA GLU A 100 26.92 -29.35 -13.23
C GLU A 100 27.70 -30.54 -13.80
N GLN A 101 28.53 -30.31 -14.81
CA GLN A 101 29.41 -31.35 -15.38
C GLN A 101 30.43 -31.84 -14.34
N ALA A 102 31.05 -30.93 -13.60
CA ALA A 102 32.00 -31.27 -12.54
C ALA A 102 31.32 -32.04 -11.40
N LYS A 103 30.09 -31.65 -11.01
CA LYS A 103 29.30 -32.38 -10.02
C LYS A 103 29.01 -33.79 -10.49
N TRP A 104 28.58 -33.94 -11.73
CA TRP A 104 28.30 -35.25 -12.33
C TRP A 104 29.55 -36.12 -12.35
N MET A 105 30.70 -35.58 -12.77
CA MET A 105 31.98 -36.30 -12.75
C MET A 105 32.33 -36.78 -11.34
N MET A 106 32.21 -35.90 -10.33
CA MET A 106 32.47 -36.25 -8.93
C MET A 106 31.53 -37.34 -8.43
N GLN A 107 30.25 -37.29 -8.79
CA GLN A 107 29.27 -38.32 -8.46
C GLN A 107 29.59 -39.66 -9.13
N SER A 108 30.03 -39.65 -10.38
CA SER A 108 30.44 -40.84 -11.11
C SER A 108 31.68 -41.49 -10.48
N VAL A 109 32.67 -40.68 -10.08
CA VAL A 109 33.93 -41.18 -9.49
C VAL A 109 33.72 -41.67 -8.05
N HIS A 110 33.02 -40.91 -7.20
CA HIS A 110 32.81 -41.31 -5.80
C HIS A 110 31.68 -42.32 -5.64
N GLY A 111 30.77 -42.42 -6.61
CA GLY A 111 29.62 -43.32 -6.58
C GLY A 111 28.77 -43.12 -5.32
N ARG A 112 28.49 -44.21 -4.60
CA ARG A 112 27.75 -44.16 -3.32
C ARG A 112 28.45 -43.37 -2.21
N TYR A 113 29.73 -43.05 -2.40
CA TYR A 113 30.53 -42.30 -1.43
C TYR A 113 30.55 -40.79 -1.69
N PHE A 114 29.83 -40.32 -2.70
CA PHE A 114 29.72 -38.89 -2.98
C PHE A 114 29.11 -38.14 -1.78
N SER A 115 29.81 -37.13 -1.26
CA SER A 115 29.32 -36.24 -0.20
C SER A 115 28.71 -34.97 -0.79
N PRO A 116 27.37 -34.81 -0.76
CA PRO A 116 26.72 -33.59 -1.22
C PRO A 116 27.12 -32.37 -0.38
N GLY A 117 27.42 -32.56 0.91
CA GLY A 117 27.84 -31.50 1.81
C GLY A 117 29.22 -30.96 1.44
N LYS A 118 30.21 -31.83 1.25
CA LYS A 118 31.56 -31.42 0.80
C LYS A 118 31.53 -30.72 -0.55
N TRP A 119 30.76 -31.25 -1.51
CA TRP A 119 30.56 -30.59 -2.81
C TRP A 119 29.98 -29.17 -2.66
N SER A 120 28.92 -29.04 -1.85
CA SER A 120 28.29 -27.74 -1.60
C SER A 120 29.22 -26.77 -0.89
N SER A 121 30.04 -27.25 0.05
CA SER A 121 31.06 -26.46 0.74
C SER A 121 32.14 -25.98 -0.23
N PHE A 122 32.61 -26.85 -1.12
CA PHE A 122 33.56 -26.51 -2.17
C PHE A 122 33.02 -25.38 -3.06
N ILE A 123 31.80 -25.52 -3.60
CA ILE A 123 31.20 -24.47 -4.45
C ILE A 123 31.06 -23.13 -3.71
N LYS A 124 30.68 -23.15 -2.43
CA LYS A 124 30.57 -21.93 -1.61
C LYS A 124 31.92 -21.28 -1.31
N SER A 125 33.00 -22.06 -1.27
CA SER A 125 34.35 -21.54 -1.00
C SER A 125 35.00 -20.86 -2.21
N ARG A 126 34.45 -21.05 -3.41
CA ARG A 126 34.96 -20.42 -4.64
C ARG A 126 34.61 -18.94 -4.68
N ALA A 127 35.53 -18.12 -5.17
CA ALA A 127 35.31 -16.67 -5.31
C ALA A 127 34.09 -16.34 -6.19
N VAL A 128 33.86 -17.14 -7.25
CA VAL A 128 32.68 -17.05 -8.12
C VAL A 128 32.02 -18.42 -8.22
N PRO A 129 31.02 -18.73 -7.37
CA PRO A 129 30.41 -20.06 -7.29
C PRO A 129 29.83 -20.59 -8.62
N THR A 130 29.41 -19.68 -9.51
CA THR A 130 28.79 -20.00 -10.81
C THR A 130 29.78 -20.11 -11.97
N SER A 131 31.06 -19.78 -11.75
CA SER A 131 32.08 -19.87 -12.80
C SER A 131 32.38 -21.33 -13.17
N LYS A 132 32.88 -21.56 -14.39
CA LYS A 132 33.39 -22.88 -14.81
C LYS A 132 34.51 -23.35 -13.88
N ILE A 133 34.67 -24.66 -13.76
CA ILE A 133 35.57 -25.34 -12.83
C ILE A 133 36.74 -25.93 -13.61
N ALA A 134 37.95 -25.52 -13.28
CA ALA A 134 39.16 -26.09 -13.87
C ALA A 134 39.51 -27.45 -13.25
N PHE A 135 40.20 -28.31 -13.98
CA PHE A 135 40.58 -29.64 -13.45
C PHE A 135 41.43 -29.52 -12.18
N ALA A 136 42.37 -28.57 -12.16
CA ALA A 136 43.23 -28.30 -11.01
C ALA A 136 42.44 -27.93 -9.72
N GLU A 137 41.23 -27.37 -9.85
CA GLU A 137 40.39 -27.05 -8.67
C GLU A 137 39.78 -28.29 -8.01
N ILE A 138 39.60 -29.38 -8.77
CA ILE A 138 38.87 -30.58 -8.31
C ILE A 138 39.73 -31.84 -8.26
N GLU A 139 40.96 -31.81 -8.78
CA GLU A 139 41.81 -33.00 -8.92
C GLU A 139 42.05 -33.73 -7.59
N VAL A 140 42.27 -32.97 -6.51
CA VAL A 140 42.47 -33.53 -5.15
C VAL A 140 41.18 -34.19 -4.66
N MET A 141 40.03 -33.50 -4.81
CA MET A 141 38.74 -34.05 -4.40
C MET A 141 38.37 -35.33 -5.17
N LEU A 142 38.71 -35.41 -6.46
CA LEU A 142 38.47 -36.62 -7.26
C LEU A 142 39.22 -37.83 -6.69
N CYS A 143 40.42 -37.62 -6.13
CA CYS A 143 41.24 -38.67 -5.53
C CYS A 143 40.89 -38.98 -4.06
N ASP A 144 40.31 -38.02 -3.35
CA ASP A 144 39.88 -38.10 -1.96
C ASP A 144 38.48 -38.73 -1.82
N ILE A 145 38.34 -40.00 -2.21
CA ILE A 145 37.07 -40.73 -2.08
C ILE A 145 36.69 -40.82 -0.59
N PRO A 146 35.55 -40.25 -0.17
CA PRO A 146 35.14 -40.29 1.23
C PRO A 146 34.98 -41.72 1.74
N SER A 147 35.41 -41.98 2.97
CA SER A 147 35.16 -43.26 3.62
C SER A 147 33.67 -43.38 4.01
N LYS A 148 33.17 -44.61 4.11
CA LYS A 148 31.81 -44.89 4.60
C LYS A 148 31.55 -44.19 5.94
N LYS A 149 32.52 -44.28 6.86
CA LYS A 149 32.47 -43.67 8.19
C LYS A 149 32.32 -42.15 8.13
N SER A 150 33.04 -41.48 7.22
CA SER A 150 32.93 -40.02 7.05
C SER A 150 31.55 -39.58 6.58
N LEU A 151 30.83 -40.41 5.81
CA LEU A 151 29.48 -40.10 5.36
C LEU A 151 28.44 -40.36 6.44
N GLU A 152 28.60 -41.45 7.20
CA GLU A 152 27.76 -41.74 8.38
C GLU A 152 27.88 -40.62 9.42
N GLU A 153 29.09 -40.09 9.65
CA GLU A 153 29.31 -38.92 10.51
C GLU A 153 28.61 -37.65 9.98
N GLU A 154 28.68 -37.38 8.67
CA GLU A 154 27.98 -36.25 8.05
C GLU A 154 26.45 -36.39 8.16
N GLU A 155 25.92 -37.60 8.00
CA GLU A 155 24.50 -37.89 8.11
C GLU A 155 23.99 -37.73 9.56
N MET A 156 24.74 -38.26 10.54
CA MET A 156 24.45 -38.05 11.96
C MET A 156 24.47 -36.57 12.33
N GLU A 157 25.42 -35.79 11.80
CA GLU A 157 25.49 -34.35 12.04
C GLU A 157 24.27 -33.62 11.45
N LYS A 158 23.86 -33.97 10.22
CA LYS A 158 22.64 -33.43 9.61
C LYS A 158 21.41 -33.76 10.43
N GLU A 159 21.31 -34.99 10.93
CA GLU A 159 20.20 -35.41 11.78
C GLU A 159 20.20 -34.63 13.11
N ARG A 160 21.37 -34.40 13.70
CA ARG A 160 21.53 -33.59 14.92
C ARG A 160 21.07 -32.15 14.70
N ILE A 161 21.50 -31.51 13.60
CA ILE A 161 21.08 -30.15 13.23
C ILE A 161 19.57 -30.09 12.99
N LEU A 162 18.99 -31.10 12.32
CA LEU A 162 17.56 -31.16 12.06
C LEU A 162 16.75 -31.34 13.37
N LYS A 163 17.21 -32.23 14.26
CA LYS A 163 16.63 -32.41 15.60
C LYS A 163 16.71 -31.14 16.43
N GLU A 164 17.83 -30.42 16.40
CA GLU A 164 17.97 -29.15 17.09
C GLU A 164 17.04 -28.07 16.52
N LYS A 165 16.95 -27.97 15.18
CA LYS A 165 16.03 -27.03 14.52
C LYS A 165 14.57 -27.31 14.89
N LYS A 166 14.18 -28.60 14.92
CA LYS A 166 12.85 -29.03 15.36
C LYS A 166 12.61 -28.67 16.82
N ARG A 167 13.57 -28.92 17.71
CA ARG A 167 13.48 -28.53 19.12
C ARG A 167 13.28 -27.02 19.30
N ARG A 168 14.03 -26.19 18.56
CA ARG A 168 13.87 -24.72 18.57
C ARG A 168 12.50 -24.28 18.05
N GLN A 169 11.95 -24.99 17.06
CA GLN A 169 10.61 -24.70 16.54
C GLN A 169 9.52 -25.05 17.57
N GLU A 170 9.61 -26.24 18.18
CA GLU A 170 8.70 -26.67 19.25
C GLU A 170 8.76 -25.73 20.47
N GLU A 171 9.94 -25.23 20.82
CA GLU A 171 10.12 -24.25 21.91
C GLU A 171 9.42 -22.92 21.60
N LYS A 172 9.57 -22.40 20.37
CA LYS A 172 8.86 -21.18 19.92
C LYS A 172 7.35 -21.39 19.92
N GLU A 173 6.86 -22.54 19.47
CA GLU A 173 5.43 -22.85 19.49
C GLU A 173 4.88 -22.94 20.92
N ARG A 174 5.64 -23.51 21.86
CA ARG A 174 5.29 -23.52 23.29
C ARG A 174 5.26 -22.12 23.89
N GLU A 175 6.20 -21.26 23.52
CA GLU A 175 6.25 -19.86 23.97
C GLU A 175 5.02 -19.08 23.48
N ILE A 176 4.68 -19.20 22.19
CA ILE A 176 3.47 -18.60 21.60
C ILE A 176 2.20 -19.11 22.30
N LEU A 177 2.13 -20.41 22.60
CA LEU A 177 0.98 -20.99 23.29
C LEU A 177 0.85 -20.46 24.72
N LEU A 178 1.97 -20.33 25.44
CA LEU A 178 2.00 -19.79 26.80
C LEU A 178 1.59 -18.31 26.82
N GLU A 179 2.07 -17.52 25.87
CA GLU A 179 1.68 -16.11 25.72
C GLU A 179 0.19 -15.97 25.39
N ARG A 180 -0.33 -16.80 24.47
CA ARG A 180 -1.76 -16.85 24.17
C ARG A 180 -2.61 -17.22 25.38
N HIS A 181 -2.12 -18.13 26.22
CA HIS A 181 -2.80 -18.49 27.47
C HIS A 181 -2.77 -17.34 28.49
N ARG A 182 -1.64 -16.65 28.64
CA ARG A 182 -1.52 -15.46 29.49
C ARG A 182 -2.47 -14.34 29.04
N MET A 183 -2.53 -14.06 27.73
CA MET A 183 -3.45 -13.07 27.15
C MET A 183 -4.92 -13.45 27.41
N ARG A 184 -5.28 -14.73 27.33
CA ARG A 184 -6.63 -15.21 27.69
C ARG A 184 -6.95 -14.98 29.17
N GLN A 185 -6.02 -15.29 30.07
CA GLN A 185 -6.21 -15.05 31.51
C GLN A 185 -6.33 -13.56 31.84
N GLU A 186 -5.53 -12.70 31.21
CA GLU A 186 -5.62 -11.25 31.38
C GLU A 186 -6.94 -10.70 30.82
N ALA A 187 -7.38 -11.17 29.65
CA ALA A 187 -8.67 -10.81 29.07
C ALA A 187 -9.85 -11.28 29.94
N GLU A 188 -9.78 -12.48 30.54
CA GLU A 188 -10.81 -12.98 31.44
C GLU A 188 -10.85 -12.15 32.74
N LYS A 189 -9.69 -11.84 33.34
CA LYS A 189 -9.61 -10.93 34.49
C LYS A 189 -10.17 -9.55 34.16
N ALA A 190 -9.86 -9.00 32.98
CA ALA A 190 -10.41 -7.74 32.52
C ALA A 190 -11.93 -7.81 32.31
N ARG A 191 -12.45 -8.93 31.79
CA ARG A 191 -13.90 -9.17 31.65
C ARG A 191 -14.58 -9.25 33.01
N ARG A 192 -13.99 -9.94 33.98
CA ARG A 192 -14.51 -10.00 35.37
C ARG A 192 -14.51 -8.63 36.04
N ARG A 193 -13.46 -7.80 35.85
CA ARG A 193 -13.43 -6.41 36.32
C ARG A 193 -14.55 -5.58 35.70
N ARG A 194 -14.69 -5.62 34.36
CA ARG A 194 -15.78 -4.94 33.64
C ARG A 194 -17.16 -5.40 34.09
N GLN A 195 -17.32 -6.67 34.42
CA GLN A 195 -18.58 -7.21 34.92
C GLN A 195 -18.87 -6.73 36.34
N ALA A 196 -17.88 -6.76 37.25
CA ALA A 196 -18.03 -6.20 38.59
C ALA A 196 -18.29 -4.69 38.57
N ASP A 197 -17.65 -3.94 37.67
CA ASP A 197 -17.89 -2.51 37.47
C ASP A 197 -19.31 -2.26 36.94
N ARG A 198 -19.80 -3.13 36.03
CA ARG A 198 -21.19 -3.09 35.53
C ARG A 198 -22.20 -3.42 36.63
N GLU A 199 -21.97 -4.46 37.41
CA GLU A 199 -22.83 -4.85 38.53
C GLU A 199 -22.85 -3.77 39.62
N LYS A 200 -21.70 -3.14 39.90
CA LYS A 200 -21.63 -2.00 40.82
C LYS A 200 -22.39 -0.78 40.26
N ALA A 201 -22.21 -0.47 38.98
CA ALA A 201 -22.94 0.61 38.32
C ALA A 201 -24.45 0.32 38.24
N GLU A 202 -24.84 -0.94 38.06
CA GLU A 202 -26.24 -1.40 38.06
C GLU A 202 -26.84 -1.33 39.47
N GLN A 203 -26.11 -1.74 40.50
CA GLN A 203 -26.54 -1.59 41.89
C GLN A 203 -26.66 -0.11 42.29
N GLU A 204 -25.72 0.73 41.84
CA GLU A 204 -25.80 2.17 42.03
C GLU A 204 -26.98 2.78 41.25
N ARG A 205 -27.29 2.26 40.05
CA ARG A 205 -28.49 2.63 39.30
C ARG A 205 -29.76 2.21 40.02
N ILE A 206 -29.84 0.99 40.55
CA ILE A 206 -30.99 0.48 41.31
C ILE A 206 -31.18 1.30 42.60
N ASN A 207 -30.10 1.65 43.30
CA ASN A 207 -30.19 2.51 44.48
C ASN A 207 -30.64 3.94 44.10
N LYS A 208 -30.09 4.52 43.04
CA LYS A 208 -30.54 5.80 42.49
C LYS A 208 -31.96 5.74 41.95
N GLU A 209 -32.41 4.59 41.46
CA GLU A 209 -33.76 4.37 40.95
C GLU A 209 -34.75 4.20 42.09
N LYS A 210 -34.37 3.57 43.21
CA LYS A 210 -35.15 3.57 44.46
C LYS A 210 -35.26 4.95 45.09
N GLU A 211 -34.15 5.68 45.19
CA GLU A 211 -34.16 7.09 45.62
C GLU A 211 -35.04 7.93 44.68
N LYS A 212 -34.92 7.73 43.36
CA LYS A 212 -35.78 8.38 42.36
C LYS A 212 -37.22 7.90 42.39
N ASP A 213 -37.53 6.69 42.80
CA ASP A 213 -38.90 6.20 42.89
C ASP A 213 -39.58 6.72 44.17
N GLU A 214 -38.85 6.86 45.27
CA GLU A 214 -39.29 7.60 46.47
C GLU A 214 -39.45 9.10 46.15
N GLU A 215 -38.52 9.68 45.39
CA GLU A 215 -38.59 11.06 44.91
C GLU A 215 -39.70 11.22 43.87
N ARG A 216 -39.96 10.24 42.99
CA ARG A 216 -41.08 10.20 42.03
C ARG A 216 -42.41 9.91 42.70
N GLU A 217 -42.50 9.25 43.84
CA GLU A 217 -43.77 9.11 44.56
C GLU A 217 -44.16 10.45 45.23
N ALA A 218 -43.15 11.21 45.69
CA ALA A 218 -43.31 12.59 46.12
C ALA A 218 -43.58 13.54 44.93
N GLU A 219 -42.86 13.36 43.82
CA GLU A 219 -42.94 14.15 42.62
C GLU A 219 -44.17 13.77 41.80
N PHE A 220 -44.74 12.55 41.83
CA PHE A 220 -45.99 12.15 41.13
C PHE A 220 -47.22 12.79 41.80
N LYS A 221 -47.15 13.04 43.12
CA LYS A 221 -48.12 13.93 43.79
C LYS A 221 -47.96 15.40 43.37
N GLN A 222 -46.79 15.79 42.86
CA GLN A 222 -46.47 17.14 42.39
C GLN A 222 -46.62 17.31 40.85
N LYS A 223 -46.39 16.25 40.07
CA LYS A 223 -46.47 16.12 38.61
C LYS A 223 -47.86 15.77 38.13
N LYS A 224 -48.73 15.17 38.94
CA LYS A 224 -50.16 15.21 38.62
C LYS A 224 -50.72 16.64 38.60
N LYS A 225 -50.01 17.60 39.23
CA LYS A 225 -50.25 19.05 39.11
C LYS A 225 -49.41 19.73 38.02
N GLU A 226 -48.18 19.26 37.73
CA GLU A 226 -47.30 19.88 36.71
C GLU A 226 -47.43 19.27 35.30
N GLU A 227 -47.84 18.02 35.09
CA GLU A 227 -48.12 17.42 33.77
C GLU A 227 -49.36 18.05 33.12
N GLU A 228 -50.34 18.50 33.91
CA GLU A 228 -51.44 19.33 33.43
C GLU A 228 -50.92 20.70 32.94
N GLU A 229 -49.81 21.20 33.50
CA GLU A 229 -49.14 22.45 33.07
C GLU A 229 -48.10 22.26 31.95
N GLU A 230 -47.46 21.09 31.84
CA GLU A 230 -46.36 20.83 30.90
C GLU A 230 -46.84 20.34 29.52
N LEU A 231 -47.97 19.60 29.48
CA LEU A 231 -48.70 19.35 28.22
C LEU A 231 -49.15 20.68 27.58
N GLU A 232 -49.39 21.71 28.41
CA GLU A 232 -49.67 23.07 27.98
C GLU A 232 -48.42 23.83 27.51
N ARG A 233 -47.22 23.53 28.04
CA ARG A 233 -45.95 24.16 27.64
C ARG A 233 -45.36 23.59 26.34
N ILE A 234 -45.48 22.29 26.11
CA ILE A 234 -45.00 21.65 24.87
C ILE A 234 -45.87 22.08 23.67
N ARG A 235 -47.19 22.19 23.86
CA ARG A 235 -48.12 22.76 22.87
C ARG A 235 -47.82 24.23 22.56
N LYS A 236 -47.34 25.00 23.55
CA LYS A 236 -46.89 26.39 23.38
C LYS A 236 -45.55 26.50 22.64
N LEU A 237 -44.59 25.60 22.87
CA LEU A 237 -43.28 25.61 22.20
C LEU A 237 -43.33 25.18 20.72
N GLU A 238 -44.18 24.22 20.35
CA GLU A 238 -44.42 23.87 18.94
C GLU A 238 -45.19 24.96 18.18
N GLU A 239 -46.12 25.65 18.85
CA GLU A 239 -46.82 26.83 18.29
C GLU A 239 -45.85 28.02 18.14
N GLU A 240 -44.87 28.17 19.03
CA GLU A 240 -43.89 29.26 19.02
C GLU A 240 -42.79 29.08 17.98
N GLN A 241 -42.34 27.85 17.71
CA GLN A 241 -41.44 27.57 16.58
C GLN A 241 -42.14 27.70 15.22
N ARG A 242 -43.44 27.40 15.15
CA ARG A 242 -44.26 27.64 13.95
C ARG A 242 -44.48 29.14 13.72
N ARG A 243 -44.73 29.91 14.80
CA ARG A 243 -44.78 31.38 14.77
C ARG A 243 -43.46 32.04 14.43
N GLN A 244 -42.31 31.53 14.90
CA GLN A 244 -41.00 32.08 14.53
C GLN A 244 -40.71 31.89 13.03
N LYS A 245 -41.10 30.74 12.47
CA LYS A 245 -40.95 30.48 11.03
C LYS A 245 -41.91 31.31 10.18
N GLU A 246 -43.14 31.54 10.65
CA GLU A 246 -44.11 32.45 10.03
C GLU A 246 -43.69 33.94 10.13
N LEU A 247 -43.09 34.36 11.26
CA LEU A 247 -42.52 35.72 11.44
C LEU A 247 -41.29 35.97 10.55
N GLU A 248 -40.44 34.97 10.35
CA GLU A 248 -39.30 35.06 9.42
C GLU A 248 -39.74 35.10 7.94
N ASP A 249 -40.87 34.50 7.60
CA ASP A 249 -41.47 34.55 6.26
C ASP A 249 -42.29 35.83 6.01
N ASP A 250 -42.93 36.41 7.02
CA ASP A 250 -43.59 37.72 6.89
C ASP A 250 -42.59 38.89 6.85
N SER A 251 -41.47 38.79 7.58
CA SER A 251 -40.33 39.72 7.44
C SER A 251 -39.72 39.72 6.02
N TYR A 252 -39.94 38.66 5.22
CA TYR A 252 -39.44 38.57 3.85
C TYR A 252 -40.24 39.42 2.88
N LYS A 253 -41.58 39.35 2.99
CA LYS A 253 -42.48 40.19 2.21
C LYS A 253 -42.22 41.66 2.52
N ASP A 254 -41.96 41.99 3.78
CA ASP A 254 -41.58 43.34 4.18
C ASP A 254 -40.24 43.79 3.57
N ALA A 255 -39.20 42.95 3.57
CA ALA A 255 -37.89 43.31 2.98
C ALA A 255 -37.95 43.54 1.46
N GLU A 256 -38.75 42.74 0.74
CA GLU A 256 -38.94 42.87 -0.71
C GLU A 256 -39.83 44.09 -1.04
N ILE A 257 -40.88 44.34 -0.26
CA ILE A 257 -41.70 45.56 -0.31
C ILE A 257 -40.86 46.80 0.00
N HIS A 258 -39.96 46.74 0.99
CA HIS A 258 -39.07 47.84 1.34
C HIS A 258 -38.01 48.12 0.26
N LYS A 259 -37.54 47.08 -0.43
CA LYS A 259 -36.67 47.24 -1.60
C LYS A 259 -37.41 48.00 -2.71
N GLU A 260 -38.61 47.55 -3.07
CA GLU A 260 -39.43 48.21 -4.09
C GLU A 260 -39.84 49.65 -3.71
N ALA A 261 -40.12 49.90 -2.43
CA ALA A 261 -40.45 51.23 -1.93
C ALA A 261 -39.22 52.16 -1.94
N ALA A 262 -38.03 51.65 -1.62
CA ALA A 262 -36.79 52.41 -1.69
C ALA A 262 -36.40 52.71 -3.14
N GLU A 263 -36.60 51.78 -4.08
CA GLU A 263 -36.42 52.00 -5.52
C GLU A 263 -37.36 53.09 -6.05
N ARG A 264 -38.64 53.05 -5.68
CA ARG A 264 -39.62 54.10 -6.03
C ARG A 264 -39.24 55.46 -5.45
N ALA A 265 -38.81 55.54 -4.20
CA ALA A 265 -38.39 56.79 -3.58
C ALA A 265 -37.15 57.40 -4.26
N VAL A 266 -36.17 56.57 -4.67
CA VAL A 266 -35.02 57.06 -5.46
C VAL A 266 -35.49 57.63 -6.80
N GLN A 267 -36.38 56.92 -7.51
CA GLN A 267 -36.93 57.35 -8.79
C GLN A 267 -37.69 58.69 -8.68
N GLU A 268 -38.54 58.84 -7.66
CA GLU A 268 -39.29 60.08 -7.40
C GLU A 268 -38.35 61.26 -7.11
N THR A 269 -37.29 61.06 -6.31
CA THR A 269 -36.29 62.11 -6.06
C THR A 269 -35.49 62.48 -7.31
N ASP A 270 -35.24 61.52 -8.21
CA ASP A 270 -34.55 61.76 -9.48
C ASP A 270 -35.40 62.57 -10.45
N ASP A 271 -36.70 62.26 -10.53
CA ASP A 271 -37.66 63.03 -11.33
C ASP A 271 -37.82 64.47 -10.79
N GLU A 272 -37.78 64.65 -9.47
CA GLU A 272 -37.87 65.97 -8.81
C GLU A 272 -36.60 66.81 -9.00
N LEU A 273 -35.41 66.19 -8.90
CA LEU A 273 -34.13 66.83 -9.26
C LEU A 273 -34.08 67.24 -10.74
N ALA A 274 -34.63 66.41 -11.64
CA ALA A 274 -34.70 66.72 -13.06
C ALA A 274 -35.63 67.92 -13.34
N ARG A 275 -36.72 68.08 -12.57
CA ARG A 275 -37.61 69.25 -12.65
C ARG A 275 -36.93 70.52 -12.15
N LEU A 276 -36.22 70.44 -11.02
CA LEU A 276 -35.48 71.58 -10.45
C LEU A 276 -34.34 72.05 -11.37
N ASN A 277 -33.65 71.13 -12.06
CA ASN A 277 -32.63 71.50 -13.04
C ASN A 277 -33.22 72.26 -14.24
N LYS A 278 -34.40 71.86 -14.75
CA LYS A 278 -35.10 72.62 -15.80
C LYS A 278 -35.58 74.00 -15.32
N GLU A 279 -35.99 74.13 -14.06
CA GLU A 279 -36.40 75.41 -13.46
C GLU A 279 -35.18 76.35 -13.27
N LYS A 280 -33.99 75.81 -12.95
CA LYS A 280 -32.74 76.58 -12.86
C LYS A 280 -32.27 77.18 -14.19
N GLU A 281 -32.53 76.51 -15.30
CA GLU A 281 -32.16 77.00 -16.64
C GLU A 281 -32.91 78.28 -17.03
N THR A 282 -34.10 78.50 -16.47
CA THR A 282 -34.99 79.64 -16.79
C THR A 282 -35.10 80.70 -15.70
N ALA A 283 -34.44 80.50 -14.56
CA ALA A 283 -34.59 81.33 -13.36
C ALA A 283 -33.53 82.46 -13.23
N ASP A 284 -33.95 83.61 -12.69
CA ASP A 284 -33.11 84.75 -12.32
C ASP A 284 -32.14 84.45 -11.16
N VAL A 285 -31.07 85.26 -11.02
CA VAL A 285 -29.93 85.06 -10.10
C VAL A 285 -30.35 84.77 -8.65
N ASN A 286 -31.38 85.45 -8.12
CA ASN A 286 -31.86 85.22 -6.75
C ASN A 286 -32.66 83.91 -6.59
N ARG A 287 -33.41 83.51 -7.62
CA ARG A 287 -34.21 82.26 -7.61
C ARG A 287 -33.31 81.03 -7.79
N ARG A 288 -32.21 81.15 -8.54
CA ARG A 288 -31.17 80.12 -8.65
C ARG A 288 -30.59 79.70 -7.30
N LYS A 289 -30.34 80.66 -6.39
CA LYS A 289 -29.76 80.37 -5.07
C LYS A 289 -30.70 79.56 -4.18
N GLN A 290 -32.00 79.84 -4.21
CA GLN A 290 -33.01 79.06 -3.51
C GLN A 290 -33.12 77.63 -4.09
N LEU A 291 -33.11 77.51 -5.42
CA LEU A 291 -33.12 76.22 -6.11
C LEU A 291 -31.82 75.42 -5.87
N GLU A 292 -30.68 76.07 -5.63
CA GLU A 292 -29.42 75.42 -5.22
C GLU A 292 -29.48 74.83 -3.81
N ASP A 293 -30.10 75.52 -2.86
CA ASP A 293 -30.24 75.01 -1.49
C ASP A 293 -31.29 73.88 -1.42
N GLU A 294 -32.35 73.96 -2.23
CA GLU A 294 -33.36 72.90 -2.40
C GLU A 294 -32.77 71.66 -3.08
N GLU A 295 -31.97 71.84 -4.14
CA GLU A 295 -31.22 70.74 -4.78
C GLU A 295 -30.26 70.05 -3.80
N LYS A 296 -29.55 70.81 -2.95
CA LYS A 296 -28.67 70.22 -1.92
C LYS A 296 -29.45 69.39 -0.91
N ARG A 297 -30.64 69.85 -0.50
CA ARG A 297 -31.52 69.06 0.39
C ARG A 297 -32.00 67.78 -0.28
N LEU A 298 -32.52 67.86 -1.50
CA LEU A 298 -33.01 66.69 -2.24
C LEU A 298 -31.88 65.72 -2.60
N SER A 299 -30.68 66.22 -2.88
CA SER A 299 -29.47 65.41 -3.06
C SER A 299 -29.13 64.61 -1.79
N GLY A 300 -29.29 65.21 -0.60
CA GLY A 300 -29.15 64.51 0.68
C GLY A 300 -30.19 63.41 0.88
N VAL A 301 -31.47 63.71 0.62
CA VAL A 301 -32.58 62.75 0.73
C VAL A 301 -32.43 61.58 -0.26
N ARG A 302 -32.05 61.88 -1.50
CA ARG A 302 -31.75 60.86 -2.53
C ARG A 302 -30.63 59.93 -2.06
N ARG A 303 -29.56 60.48 -1.47
CA ARG A 303 -28.44 59.69 -0.94
C ARG A 303 -28.90 58.74 0.17
N ASP A 304 -29.75 59.20 1.06
CA ASP A 304 -30.30 58.36 2.15
C ASP A 304 -31.23 57.25 1.62
N HIS A 305 -32.10 57.54 0.66
CA HIS A 305 -32.92 56.51 0.01
C HIS A 305 -32.07 55.48 -0.73
N HIS A 306 -31.03 55.94 -1.44
CA HIS A 306 -30.09 55.07 -2.13
C HIS A 306 -29.34 54.14 -1.15
N HIS A 307 -28.86 54.68 -0.03
CA HIS A 307 -28.22 53.88 1.02
C HIS A 307 -29.17 52.83 1.61
N ARG A 308 -30.44 53.19 1.87
CA ARG A 308 -31.45 52.22 2.35
C ARG A 308 -31.71 51.11 1.34
N ARG A 309 -31.85 51.43 0.06
CA ARG A 309 -32.04 50.43 -1.01
C ARG A 309 -30.91 49.40 -0.99
N ILE A 310 -29.66 49.84 -0.93
CA ILE A 310 -28.49 48.96 -0.91
C ILE A 310 -28.50 48.03 0.30
N ARG A 311 -28.87 48.53 1.50
CA ARG A 311 -29.01 47.71 2.71
C ARG A 311 -30.09 46.63 2.55
N TYR A 312 -31.28 46.99 2.04
CA TYR A 312 -32.36 46.01 1.82
C TYR A 312 -31.99 44.98 0.76
N GLN A 313 -31.36 45.42 -0.33
CA GLN A 313 -30.90 44.52 -1.39
C GLN A 313 -29.88 43.50 -0.86
N LEU A 314 -28.96 43.93 0.01
CA LEU A 314 -28.03 43.02 0.69
C LEU A 314 -28.77 42.01 1.58
N LYS A 315 -29.77 42.44 2.35
CA LYS A 315 -30.59 41.53 3.20
C LYS A 315 -31.34 40.49 2.36
N VAL A 316 -31.95 40.91 1.26
CA VAL A 316 -32.62 40.02 0.30
C VAL A 316 -31.63 39.02 -0.28
N ALA A 317 -30.44 39.47 -0.70
CA ALA A 317 -29.41 38.59 -1.26
C ALA A 317 -28.85 37.58 -0.23
N ILE A 318 -28.69 37.98 1.04
CA ILE A 318 -28.29 37.06 2.12
C ILE A 318 -29.31 35.93 2.29
N LYS A 319 -30.61 36.27 2.22
CA LYS A 319 -31.70 35.30 2.39
C LYS A 319 -31.89 34.40 1.16
N SER A 320 -31.78 34.95 -0.05
CA SER A 320 -31.88 34.15 -1.29
C SER A 320 -30.73 33.17 -1.45
N ARG A 321 -29.56 33.45 -0.83
CA ARG A 321 -28.32 32.67 -0.94
C ARG A 321 -27.84 32.51 -2.39
N ASP A 322 -28.30 33.36 -3.30
CA ASP A 322 -27.81 33.42 -4.66
C ASP A 322 -26.43 34.09 -4.66
N LYS A 323 -25.41 33.33 -5.07
CA LYS A 323 -24.02 33.77 -5.09
C LYS A 323 -23.83 35.04 -5.92
N TYR A 324 -24.44 35.13 -7.11
CA TYR A 324 -24.24 36.27 -8.00
C TYR A 324 -24.90 37.54 -7.45
N GLN A 325 -26.12 37.42 -6.94
CA GLN A 325 -26.82 38.55 -6.31
C GLN A 325 -26.10 39.01 -5.04
N LEU A 326 -25.55 38.08 -4.26
CA LEU A 326 -24.82 38.38 -3.05
C LEU A 326 -23.46 39.06 -3.34
N GLU A 327 -22.72 38.59 -4.34
CA GLU A 327 -21.47 39.25 -4.81
C GLU A 327 -21.74 40.68 -5.30
N PHE A 328 -22.81 40.86 -6.10
CA PHE A 328 -23.22 42.18 -6.58
C PHE A 328 -23.57 43.12 -5.42
N SER A 329 -24.44 42.66 -4.50
CA SER A 329 -24.93 43.48 -3.39
C SER A 329 -23.81 43.82 -2.39
N VAL A 330 -22.85 42.93 -2.16
CA VAL A 330 -21.66 43.20 -1.34
C VAL A 330 -20.75 44.24 -1.99
N THR A 331 -20.58 44.18 -3.32
CA THR A 331 -19.77 45.15 -4.06
C THR A 331 -20.40 46.54 -4.00
N GLU A 332 -21.70 46.62 -4.28
CA GLU A 332 -22.48 47.87 -4.21
C GLU A 332 -22.45 48.49 -2.80
N PHE A 333 -22.57 47.66 -1.75
CA PHE A 333 -22.47 48.10 -0.36
C PHE A 333 -21.08 48.69 -0.02
N LYS A 334 -20.00 48.08 -0.52
CA LYS A 334 -18.62 48.55 -0.31
C LYS A 334 -18.33 49.83 -1.07
N GLU A 335 -18.79 49.94 -2.31
CA GLU A 335 -18.63 51.14 -3.15
C GLU A 335 -19.36 52.35 -2.56
N ALA A 336 -20.54 52.13 -1.99
CA ALA A 336 -21.31 53.17 -1.29
C ALA A 336 -20.73 53.58 0.07
N LYS A 337 -19.71 52.88 0.58
CA LYS A 337 -19.02 53.16 1.87
C LYS A 337 -20.00 53.28 3.06
N LEU A 338 -20.99 52.40 3.10
CA LEU A 338 -21.99 52.37 4.16
C LEU A 338 -21.39 51.80 5.46
N SER A 339 -21.87 52.28 6.62
CA SER A 339 -21.56 51.65 7.91
C SER A 339 -22.22 50.27 8.01
N ASP A 340 -21.56 49.29 8.62
CA ASP A 340 -22.07 47.93 8.82
C ASP A 340 -22.65 47.73 10.23
N ASP A 341 -23.59 48.60 10.61
CA ASP A 341 -24.14 48.61 11.99
C ASP A 341 -24.92 47.32 12.32
N ASP A 342 -25.54 46.70 11.30
CA ASP A 342 -26.38 45.50 11.41
C ASP A 342 -25.57 44.17 11.24
N MET A 343 -24.25 44.28 11.00
CA MET A 343 -23.35 43.19 10.62
C MET A 343 -23.76 42.42 9.36
N ASP A 344 -24.55 43.04 8.47
CA ASP A 344 -25.04 42.42 7.25
C ASP A 344 -23.90 42.20 6.25
N LEU A 345 -22.94 43.11 6.15
CA LEU A 345 -21.77 42.95 5.29
C LEU A 345 -20.90 41.80 5.77
N ALA A 346 -20.69 41.68 7.09
CA ALA A 346 -19.96 40.55 7.69
C ALA A 346 -20.68 39.21 7.44
N LYS A 347 -22.00 39.15 7.64
CA LYS A 347 -22.83 37.96 7.36
C LYS A 347 -22.79 37.57 5.88
N ALA A 348 -22.99 38.53 4.98
CA ALA A 348 -22.93 38.31 3.54
C ALA A 348 -21.55 37.82 3.09
N THR A 349 -20.48 38.42 3.60
CA THR A 349 -19.10 38.01 3.26
C THR A 349 -18.81 36.58 3.74
N ARG A 350 -19.24 36.23 4.96
CA ARG A 350 -19.10 34.86 5.48
C ARG A 350 -19.91 33.85 4.66
N LEU A 351 -21.13 34.21 4.26
CA LEU A 351 -21.98 33.36 3.41
C LEU A 351 -21.38 33.17 2.02
N LEU A 352 -20.81 34.23 1.41
CA LEU A 352 -20.08 34.11 0.14
C LEU A 352 -18.88 33.17 0.25
N GLN A 353 -18.10 33.28 1.33
CA GLN A 353 -16.99 32.36 1.58
C GLN A 353 -17.46 30.91 1.74
N GLN A 354 -18.60 30.70 2.41
CA GLN A 354 -19.20 29.37 2.57
C GLN A 354 -19.66 28.80 1.21
N LEU A 355 -20.33 29.60 0.38
CA LEU A 355 -20.76 29.19 -0.97
C LEU A 355 -19.56 28.89 -1.87
N ALA A 356 -18.53 29.73 -1.84
CA ALA A 356 -17.28 29.49 -2.57
C ALA A 356 -16.56 28.22 -2.09
N ALA A 357 -16.58 27.93 -0.77
CA ALA A 357 -16.04 26.70 -0.22
C ALA A 357 -16.79 25.46 -0.72
N ARG A 358 -18.14 25.55 -0.76
CA ARG A 358 -19.00 24.49 -1.29
C ARG A 358 -18.71 24.22 -2.77
N ASP A 359 -18.70 25.27 -3.60
CA ASP A 359 -18.38 25.15 -5.03
C ASP A 359 -16.98 24.56 -5.26
N GLY A 360 -16.00 25.03 -4.49
CA GLY A 360 -14.63 24.54 -4.54
C GLY A 360 -14.53 23.05 -4.18
N LEU A 361 -15.28 22.62 -3.16
CA LEU A 361 -15.34 21.23 -2.75
C LEU A 361 -16.03 20.35 -3.80
N THR A 362 -17.17 20.79 -4.34
CA THR A 362 -17.89 20.08 -5.41
C THR A 362 -17.02 19.96 -6.67
N LYS A 363 -16.31 21.03 -7.05
CA LYS A 363 -15.38 21.02 -8.18
C LYS A 363 -14.19 20.09 -7.93
N ALA A 364 -13.67 20.03 -6.71
CA ALA A 364 -12.59 19.10 -6.36
C ALA A 364 -13.08 17.65 -6.39
N MET A 365 -14.31 17.39 -5.95
CA MET A 365 -14.95 16.08 -6.04
C MET A 365 -15.16 15.63 -7.49
N SER A 366 -15.57 16.52 -8.38
CA SER A 366 -15.76 16.19 -9.80
C SER A 366 -14.45 15.95 -10.55
N LYS A 367 -13.37 16.66 -10.18
CA LYS A 367 -12.03 16.40 -10.73
C LYS A 367 -11.43 15.07 -10.28
N ARG A 368 -11.82 14.57 -9.11
CA ARG A 368 -11.34 13.31 -8.51
C ARG A 368 -9.82 13.25 -8.31
N GLU A 369 -9.19 14.40 -8.05
CA GLU A 369 -7.77 14.49 -7.71
C GLU A 369 -7.58 14.59 -6.19
N ILE A 370 -6.73 13.72 -5.63
CA ILE A 370 -6.48 13.62 -4.18
C ILE A 370 -6.04 14.98 -3.61
N THR A 371 -5.11 15.66 -4.28
CA THR A 371 -4.51 16.91 -3.80
C THR A 371 -5.47 18.11 -3.86
N ASP A 372 -6.32 18.18 -4.87
CA ASP A 372 -7.38 19.20 -4.98
C ASP A 372 -8.44 18.97 -3.89
N LEU A 373 -8.85 17.73 -3.66
CA LEU A 373 -9.86 17.36 -2.68
C LEU A 373 -9.41 17.64 -1.24
N GLU A 374 -8.16 17.28 -0.91
CA GLU A 374 -7.57 17.58 0.41
C GLU A 374 -7.45 19.09 0.68
N ARG A 375 -7.06 19.86 -0.33
CA ARG A 375 -6.99 21.33 -0.23
C ARG A 375 -8.38 21.94 0.00
N ALA A 376 -9.39 21.51 -0.76
CA ALA A 376 -10.76 21.98 -0.61
C ALA A 376 -11.33 21.62 0.78
N MET A 377 -11.14 20.38 1.24
CA MET A 377 -11.56 19.97 2.59
C MET A 377 -10.85 20.79 3.67
N THR A 378 -9.55 21.03 3.55
CA THR A 378 -8.78 21.82 4.51
C THR A 378 -9.28 23.27 4.58
N PHE A 379 -9.61 23.86 3.43
CA PHE A 379 -10.21 25.20 3.37
C PHE A 379 -11.54 25.27 4.12
N VAL A 380 -12.40 24.26 3.98
CA VAL A 380 -13.68 24.16 4.73
C VAL A 380 -13.42 24.11 6.25
N ARG A 381 -12.42 23.33 6.71
CA ARG A 381 -12.07 23.23 8.14
C ARG A 381 -11.54 24.54 8.70
N GLN A 382 -10.59 25.16 8.00
CA GLN A 382 -9.92 26.38 8.46
C GLN A 382 -10.89 27.57 8.61
N ASN A 383 -11.94 27.62 7.80
CA ASN A 383 -12.95 28.66 7.88
C ASN A 383 -14.16 28.29 8.75
N GLY A 384 -14.14 27.13 9.42
CA GLY A 384 -15.19 26.70 10.34
C GLY A 384 -16.53 26.37 9.68
N PHE A 385 -16.51 25.89 8.43
CA PHE A 385 -17.70 25.54 7.66
C PHE A 385 -18.07 24.05 7.74
N GLU A 386 -17.42 23.27 8.62
CA GLU A 386 -17.61 21.82 8.74
C GLU A 386 -19.06 21.43 9.04
N THR A 387 -19.70 22.12 9.98
CA THR A 387 -21.09 21.83 10.38
C THR A 387 -22.06 22.17 9.25
N SER A 388 -21.84 23.30 8.57
CA SER A 388 -22.71 23.76 7.50
C SER A 388 -22.58 22.95 6.21
N LEU A 389 -21.42 22.36 5.97
CA LEU A 389 -21.11 21.54 4.79
C LEU A 389 -20.89 20.06 5.16
N ALA A 390 -21.56 19.59 6.23
CA ALA A 390 -21.31 18.26 6.78
C ALA A 390 -21.63 17.12 5.78
N LYS A 391 -22.66 17.31 4.93
CA LYS A 391 -23.06 16.33 3.90
C LYS A 391 -21.95 16.21 2.84
N GLU A 392 -21.52 17.34 2.29
CA GLU A 392 -20.47 17.44 1.28
C GLU A 392 -19.11 16.96 1.82
N MET A 393 -18.77 17.34 3.06
CA MET A 393 -17.54 16.89 3.72
C MET A 393 -17.50 15.38 3.92
N ARG A 394 -18.64 14.76 4.27
CA ARG A 394 -18.74 13.29 4.38
C ARG A 394 -18.57 12.63 3.01
N ALA A 395 -19.22 13.16 1.99
CA ALA A 395 -19.10 12.65 0.61
C ALA A 395 -17.66 12.78 0.10
N ALA A 396 -17.02 13.93 0.30
CA ALA A 396 -15.62 14.18 -0.02
C ALA A 396 -14.66 13.24 0.73
N SER A 397 -14.87 13.02 2.03
CA SER A 397 -14.06 12.10 2.84
C SER A 397 -14.16 10.65 2.35
N ASN A 398 -15.37 10.21 1.98
CA ASN A 398 -15.58 8.88 1.41
C ASN A 398 -14.89 8.75 0.05
N LEU A 399 -15.06 9.73 -0.84
CA LEU A 399 -14.37 9.76 -2.13
C LEU A 399 -12.85 9.75 -1.97
N LEU A 400 -12.29 10.56 -1.07
CA LEU A 400 -10.86 10.61 -0.78
C LEU A 400 -10.32 9.25 -0.31
N SER A 401 -11.07 8.58 0.57
CA SER A 401 -10.69 7.26 1.08
C SER A 401 -10.67 6.20 -0.04
N ARG A 402 -11.63 6.26 -0.98
CA ARG A 402 -11.65 5.39 -2.16
C ARG A 402 -10.50 5.68 -3.11
N LEU A 403 -10.25 6.95 -3.45
CA LEU A 403 -9.15 7.35 -4.33
C LEU A 403 -7.79 6.93 -3.77
N ARG A 404 -7.55 7.12 -2.46
CA ARG A 404 -6.32 6.65 -1.79
C ARG A 404 -6.19 5.13 -1.80
N ARG A 405 -7.31 4.39 -1.65
CA ARG A 405 -7.31 2.92 -1.78
C ARG A 405 -6.92 2.50 -3.20
N LEU A 406 -7.48 3.12 -4.24
CA LEU A 406 -7.13 2.83 -5.63
C LEU A 406 -5.65 3.13 -5.91
N GLU A 407 -5.14 4.25 -5.40
CA GLU A 407 -3.74 4.63 -5.60
C GLU A 407 -2.78 3.63 -4.95
N ARG A 408 -3.09 3.14 -3.74
CA ARG A 408 -2.32 2.05 -3.11
C ARG A 408 -2.32 0.77 -3.95
N ILE A 409 -3.48 0.36 -4.45
CA ILE A 409 -3.59 -0.86 -5.27
C ILE A 409 -2.84 -0.69 -6.61
N ARG A 410 -2.84 0.51 -7.20
CA ARG A 410 -2.00 0.82 -8.37
C ARG A 410 -0.52 0.63 -8.06
N HIS A 411 -0.05 1.11 -6.90
CA HIS A 411 1.32 0.88 -6.47
C HIS A 411 1.61 -0.61 -6.27
N GLU A 412 0.70 -1.39 -5.67
CA GLU A 412 0.86 -2.85 -5.53
C GLU A 412 0.98 -3.56 -6.90
N ILE A 413 0.19 -3.16 -7.90
CA ILE A 413 0.31 -3.68 -9.27
C ILE A 413 1.64 -3.29 -9.93
N LEU A 414 2.09 -2.05 -9.71
CA LEU A 414 3.36 -1.57 -10.24
C LEU A 414 4.53 -2.37 -9.65
N GLU A 415 4.52 -2.59 -8.33
CA GLU A 415 5.54 -3.31 -7.56
C GLU A 415 5.46 -4.84 -7.69
N LEU A 416 4.36 -5.37 -8.26
CA LEU A 416 4.18 -6.81 -8.46
C LEU A 416 5.43 -7.42 -9.12
N LYS A 417 5.95 -8.53 -8.61
CA LYS A 417 7.17 -9.13 -9.17
C LYS A 417 6.88 -9.73 -10.55
N GLN A 418 7.81 -9.61 -11.50
CA GLN A 418 7.66 -10.25 -12.82
C GLN A 418 7.53 -11.77 -12.72
N ALA A 419 8.17 -12.38 -11.72
CA ALA A 419 8.02 -13.80 -11.42
C ALA A 419 6.56 -14.19 -11.10
N THR A 420 5.80 -13.32 -10.43
CA THR A 420 4.39 -13.55 -10.11
C THR A 420 3.50 -13.49 -11.34
N VAL A 421 3.79 -12.59 -12.28
CA VAL A 421 3.10 -12.57 -13.59
C VAL A 421 3.47 -13.81 -14.42
N ALA A 422 4.73 -14.22 -14.36
CA ALA A 422 5.20 -15.44 -15.02
C ALA A 422 4.57 -16.71 -14.43
N GLU A 423 4.35 -16.77 -13.11
CA GLU A 423 3.61 -17.84 -12.42
C GLU A 423 2.21 -17.98 -13.02
N ILE A 424 1.43 -16.90 -13.04
CA ILE A 424 0.08 -16.89 -13.64
C ILE A 424 0.17 -17.37 -15.11
N ARG A 425 1.13 -16.86 -15.89
CA ARG A 425 1.28 -17.29 -17.28
C ARG A 425 1.67 -18.77 -17.41
N SER A 426 2.39 -19.34 -16.45
CA SER A 426 2.95 -20.69 -16.54
C SER A 426 1.95 -21.82 -16.29
N TYR A 427 0.75 -21.53 -15.78
CA TYR A 427 -0.26 -22.55 -15.55
C TYR A 427 -0.65 -23.25 -16.86
N GLN A 428 -0.39 -24.56 -16.95
CA GLN A 428 -0.85 -25.38 -18.08
C GLN A 428 -2.36 -25.64 -17.98
N SER A 429 -2.86 -25.81 -16.75
CA SER A 429 -4.26 -25.94 -16.39
C SER A 429 -4.49 -25.06 -15.15
N PRO A 430 -5.06 -23.86 -15.30
CA PRO A 430 -5.21 -22.92 -14.19
C PRO A 430 -6.26 -23.43 -13.20
N PRO A 431 -6.08 -23.19 -11.90
CA PRO A 431 -7.18 -23.30 -10.95
C PRO A 431 -8.38 -22.45 -11.43
N PRO A 432 -9.64 -22.94 -11.33
CA PRO A 432 -10.81 -22.19 -11.81
C PRO A 432 -10.92 -20.77 -11.24
N ILE A 433 -10.54 -20.60 -9.97
CA ILE A 433 -10.53 -19.30 -9.28
C ILE A 433 -9.57 -18.33 -9.98
N VAL A 434 -8.35 -18.77 -10.31
CA VAL A 434 -7.36 -17.95 -11.03
C VAL A 434 -7.90 -17.59 -12.43
N HIS A 435 -8.51 -18.53 -13.13
CA HIS A 435 -9.10 -18.27 -14.45
C HIS A 435 -10.24 -17.24 -14.39
N THR A 436 -11.13 -17.34 -13.41
CA THR A 436 -12.21 -16.36 -13.20
C THR A 436 -11.66 -14.97 -12.91
N VAL A 437 -10.67 -14.85 -12.00
CA VAL A 437 -10.05 -13.56 -11.67
C VAL A 437 -9.42 -12.91 -12.90
N MET A 438 -8.67 -13.69 -13.69
CA MET A 438 -8.02 -13.17 -14.89
C MET A 438 -9.03 -12.82 -15.99
N THR A 439 -10.11 -13.60 -16.13
CA THR A 439 -11.23 -13.31 -17.03
C THR A 439 -11.86 -11.97 -16.69
N VAL A 440 -12.15 -11.73 -15.41
CA VAL A 440 -12.69 -10.45 -14.94
C VAL A 440 -11.71 -9.31 -15.17
N THR A 441 -10.43 -9.54 -14.89
CA THR A 441 -9.38 -8.54 -15.10
C THR A 441 -9.36 -8.08 -16.55
N PHE A 442 -9.35 -9.01 -17.52
CA PHE A 442 -9.35 -8.65 -18.94
C PHE A 442 -10.70 -8.09 -19.42
N LEU A 443 -11.82 -8.52 -18.83
CA LEU A 443 -13.15 -7.95 -19.09
C LEU A 443 -13.17 -6.45 -18.75
N LEU A 444 -12.62 -6.06 -17.59
CA LEU A 444 -12.48 -4.66 -17.20
C LEU A 444 -11.51 -3.88 -18.12
N LEU A 445 -10.49 -4.56 -18.65
CA LEU A 445 -9.56 -3.96 -19.62
C LEU A 445 -10.14 -3.85 -21.05
N GLY A 446 -11.42 -4.20 -21.26
CA GLY A 446 -12.13 -4.05 -22.54
C GLY A 446 -12.15 -5.28 -23.44
N HIS A 447 -11.70 -6.45 -22.96
CA HIS A 447 -11.83 -7.70 -23.69
C HIS A 447 -13.22 -8.32 -23.53
N LYS A 448 -13.63 -9.10 -24.52
CA LYS A 448 -14.91 -9.83 -24.44
C LYS A 448 -14.71 -11.12 -23.65
N GLU A 449 -15.69 -11.50 -22.84
CA GLU A 449 -15.65 -12.75 -22.03
C GLU A 449 -15.39 -14.01 -22.87
N LYS A 450 -15.80 -14.01 -24.15
CA LYS A 450 -15.53 -15.10 -25.11
C LYS A 450 -14.04 -15.24 -25.46
N GLU A 451 -13.28 -14.15 -25.44
CA GLU A 451 -11.83 -14.13 -25.74
C GLU A 451 -11.02 -14.70 -24.58
N THR A 452 -11.56 -14.67 -23.37
CA THR A 452 -10.94 -15.19 -22.16
C THR A 452 -11.44 -16.58 -21.78
N LYS A 453 -12.28 -17.20 -22.61
CA LYS A 453 -12.86 -18.53 -22.34
C LYS A 453 -11.81 -19.64 -22.39
N ASP A 454 -10.88 -19.57 -23.34
CA ASP A 454 -9.73 -20.47 -23.40
C ASP A 454 -8.57 -19.86 -22.61
N TRP A 455 -7.98 -20.66 -21.72
CA TRP A 455 -6.82 -20.23 -20.94
C TRP A 455 -5.62 -19.87 -21.82
N LYS A 456 -5.42 -20.52 -22.96
CA LYS A 456 -4.30 -20.19 -23.87
C LYS A 456 -4.37 -18.75 -24.38
N GLU A 457 -5.58 -18.25 -24.63
CA GLU A 457 -5.81 -16.86 -25.01
C GLU A 457 -5.50 -15.91 -23.84
N VAL A 458 -5.91 -16.27 -22.63
CA VAL A 458 -5.56 -15.53 -21.40
C VAL A 458 -4.04 -15.49 -21.20
N GLN A 459 -3.33 -16.61 -21.39
CA GLN A 459 -1.86 -16.67 -21.31
C GLN A 459 -1.20 -15.75 -22.34
N ALA A 460 -1.72 -15.71 -23.57
CA ALA A 460 -1.23 -14.81 -24.61
C ALA A 460 -1.42 -13.34 -24.23
N LEU A 461 -2.57 -12.98 -23.64
CA LEU A 461 -2.84 -11.64 -23.14
C LEU A 461 -1.93 -11.25 -21.96
N VAL A 462 -1.72 -12.15 -20.99
CA VAL A 462 -0.79 -11.94 -19.86
C VAL A 462 0.65 -11.79 -20.34
N GLY A 463 1.03 -12.50 -21.41
CA GLY A 463 2.37 -12.48 -21.99
C GLY A 463 2.72 -11.25 -22.80
N ARG A 464 1.79 -10.32 -23.07
CA ARG A 464 2.07 -9.09 -23.81
C ARG A 464 3.02 -8.19 -23.03
N THR A 465 3.90 -7.49 -23.73
CA THR A 465 4.93 -6.62 -23.15
C THR A 465 4.74 -5.16 -23.58
N GLY A 466 5.46 -4.22 -22.93
CA GLY A 466 5.43 -2.80 -23.28
C GLY A 466 4.11 -2.11 -22.93
N LYS A 467 3.56 -1.31 -23.88
CA LYS A 467 2.28 -0.59 -23.73
C LYS A 467 1.10 -1.53 -23.49
N GLU A 468 1.16 -2.72 -24.09
CA GLU A 468 0.13 -3.76 -24.00
C GLU A 468 0.30 -4.68 -22.79
N SER A 469 1.32 -4.47 -21.96
CA SER A 469 1.52 -5.30 -20.77
C SER A 469 0.36 -5.15 -19.80
N LEU A 470 -0.03 -6.28 -19.18
CA LEU A 470 -1.14 -6.34 -18.23
C LEU A 470 -1.04 -5.25 -17.16
N LYS A 471 0.14 -5.12 -16.53
CA LYS A 471 0.39 -4.10 -15.51
C LYS A 471 0.13 -2.69 -16.01
N ARG A 472 0.67 -2.34 -17.17
CA ARG A 472 0.54 -0.98 -17.72
C ARG A 472 -0.90 -0.65 -18.06
N ARG A 473 -1.64 -1.63 -18.60
CA ARG A 473 -3.08 -1.49 -18.88
C ARG A 473 -3.91 -1.33 -17.61
N CYS A 474 -3.60 -2.09 -16.54
CA CYS A 474 -4.24 -1.92 -15.23
C CYS A 474 -3.97 -0.53 -14.62
N LEU A 475 -2.76 0.02 -14.81
CA LEU A 475 -2.39 1.35 -14.31
C LEU A 475 -3.03 2.48 -15.11
N SER A 476 -3.19 2.32 -16.42
CA SER A 476 -3.79 3.34 -17.29
C SER A 476 -5.32 3.33 -17.30
N LEU A 477 -5.96 2.29 -16.75
CA LEU A 477 -7.42 2.22 -16.70
C LEU A 477 -7.97 3.17 -15.64
N GLU A 478 -8.92 4.01 -16.05
CA GLU A 478 -9.67 4.89 -15.18
C GLU A 478 -11.05 4.28 -14.89
N ALA A 479 -11.43 4.19 -13.62
CA ALA A 479 -12.71 3.57 -13.23
C ALA A 479 -13.93 4.33 -13.78
N SER A 480 -13.81 5.64 -14.00
CA SER A 480 -14.84 6.49 -14.62
C SER A 480 -15.13 6.13 -16.09
N THR A 481 -14.19 5.47 -16.77
CA THR A 481 -14.35 5.09 -18.19
C THR A 481 -15.02 3.72 -18.37
N LEU A 482 -15.27 3.00 -17.27
CA LEU A 482 -15.89 1.69 -17.29
C LEU A 482 -17.41 1.79 -17.43
N GLN A 483 -17.97 1.02 -18.37
CA GLN A 483 -19.42 0.89 -18.52
C GLN A 483 -20.01 0.09 -17.35
N GLU A 484 -21.15 0.54 -16.82
CA GLU A 484 -21.88 -0.14 -15.73
C GLU A 484 -22.13 -1.61 -16.00
N THR A 485 -22.55 -1.93 -17.23
CA THR A 485 -22.91 -3.28 -17.64
C THR A 485 -21.72 -4.24 -17.52
N ILE A 486 -20.52 -3.76 -17.85
CA ILE A 486 -19.25 -4.49 -17.70
C ILE A 486 -18.91 -4.64 -16.22
N ALA A 487 -19.00 -3.56 -15.43
CA ALA A 487 -18.72 -3.59 -14.00
C ALA A 487 -19.66 -4.54 -13.24
N ARG A 488 -20.98 -4.51 -13.51
CA ARG A 488 -21.96 -5.44 -12.93
C ARG A 488 -21.76 -6.88 -13.39
N ARG A 489 -21.32 -7.10 -14.63
CA ARG A 489 -20.98 -8.46 -15.10
C ARG A 489 -19.75 -8.98 -14.36
N ALA A 490 -18.70 -8.17 -14.25
CA ALA A 490 -17.48 -8.47 -13.49
C ALA A 490 -17.79 -8.76 -12.01
N GLN A 491 -18.65 -7.95 -11.39
CA GLN A 491 -19.10 -8.15 -10.00
C GLN A 491 -19.76 -9.52 -9.80
N ARG A 492 -20.65 -9.93 -10.71
CA ARG A 492 -21.31 -11.24 -10.65
C ARG A 492 -20.32 -12.41 -10.78
N LEU A 493 -19.28 -12.25 -11.58
CA LEU A 493 -18.24 -13.28 -11.75
C LEU A 493 -17.37 -13.42 -10.51
N LEU A 494 -17.06 -12.31 -9.82
CA LEU A 494 -16.26 -12.31 -8.59
C LEU A 494 -17.09 -12.58 -7.32
N GLY A 495 -18.40 -12.37 -7.34
CA GLY A 495 -19.25 -12.41 -6.14
C GLY A 495 -19.29 -13.74 -5.39
N ASN A 496 -18.82 -14.82 -6.00
CA ASN A 496 -18.73 -16.15 -5.39
C ASN A 496 -17.34 -16.45 -4.81
N LEU A 497 -16.41 -15.49 -4.83
CA LEU A 497 -15.01 -15.68 -4.43
C LEU A 497 -14.68 -14.80 -3.23
N GLU A 498 -14.01 -15.37 -2.24
CA GLU A 498 -13.44 -14.61 -1.13
C GLU A 498 -11.95 -14.32 -1.36
N LEU A 499 -11.46 -13.19 -0.84
CA LEU A 499 -10.06 -12.79 -1.02
C LEU A 499 -9.07 -13.84 -0.49
N ASP A 500 -9.36 -14.40 0.68
CA ASP A 500 -8.47 -15.38 1.32
C ASP A 500 -8.37 -16.66 0.48
N GLU A 501 -9.48 -17.13 -0.12
CA GLU A 501 -9.48 -18.28 -1.03
C GLU A 501 -8.61 -18.05 -2.27
N VAL A 502 -8.71 -16.86 -2.87
CA VAL A 502 -7.88 -16.50 -4.04
C VAL A 502 -6.41 -16.44 -3.64
N ARG A 503 -6.09 -15.86 -2.47
CA ARG A 503 -4.72 -15.68 -1.97
C ARG A 503 -4.06 -17.00 -1.63
N ASP A 504 -4.79 -17.94 -1.05
CA ASP A 504 -4.28 -19.27 -0.69
C ASP A 504 -3.90 -20.09 -1.94
N ILE A 505 -4.53 -19.80 -3.08
CA ILE A 505 -4.24 -20.46 -4.36
C ILE A 505 -3.13 -19.74 -5.14
N SER A 506 -3.22 -18.40 -5.29
CA SER A 506 -2.21 -17.62 -5.98
C SER A 506 -2.16 -16.18 -5.49
N ALA A 507 -1.03 -15.79 -4.91
CA ALA A 507 -0.77 -14.42 -4.48
C ALA A 507 -0.85 -13.42 -5.66
N GLY A 508 -0.46 -13.85 -6.86
CA GLY A 508 -0.59 -13.04 -8.07
C GLY A 508 -2.05 -12.77 -8.44
N ALA A 509 -2.87 -13.82 -8.47
CA ALA A 509 -4.31 -13.67 -8.73
C ALA A 509 -4.98 -12.80 -7.65
N ALA A 510 -4.60 -12.94 -6.38
CA ALA A 510 -5.15 -12.11 -5.31
C ALA A 510 -4.92 -10.61 -5.53
N THR A 511 -3.76 -10.23 -6.06
CA THR A 511 -3.47 -8.82 -6.39
C THR A 511 -4.45 -8.29 -7.46
N PHE A 512 -4.68 -9.07 -8.51
CA PHE A 512 -5.63 -8.70 -9.57
C PHE A 512 -7.08 -8.76 -9.11
N PHE A 513 -7.44 -9.65 -8.19
CA PHE A 513 -8.76 -9.71 -7.57
C PHE A 513 -9.04 -8.44 -6.77
N VAL A 514 -8.12 -8.01 -5.90
CA VAL A 514 -8.26 -6.77 -5.12
C VAL A 514 -8.39 -5.56 -6.04
N TRP A 515 -7.58 -5.51 -7.10
CA TRP A 515 -7.67 -4.47 -8.12
C TRP A 515 -9.01 -4.47 -8.84
N ALA A 516 -9.46 -5.61 -9.35
CA ALA A 516 -10.72 -5.72 -10.08
C ALA A 516 -11.91 -5.30 -9.20
N THR A 517 -11.96 -5.78 -7.95
CA THR A 517 -13.01 -5.42 -6.99
C THR A 517 -13.01 -3.92 -6.71
N ALA A 518 -11.85 -3.29 -6.51
CA ALA A 518 -11.77 -1.85 -6.30
C ALA A 518 -12.20 -1.04 -7.53
N MET A 519 -11.85 -1.48 -8.74
CA MET A 519 -12.29 -0.84 -9.99
C MET A 519 -13.81 -0.95 -10.19
N ILE A 520 -14.39 -2.10 -9.88
CA ILE A 520 -15.83 -2.35 -9.95
C ILE A 520 -16.58 -1.46 -8.95
N GLU A 521 -16.15 -1.44 -7.68
CA GLU A 521 -16.76 -0.61 -6.64
C GLU A 521 -16.74 0.88 -7.03
N GLU A 522 -15.64 1.36 -7.58
CA GLU A 522 -15.49 2.75 -7.99
C GLU A 522 -16.34 3.10 -9.23
N ALA A 523 -16.42 2.20 -10.21
CA ALA A 523 -17.27 2.39 -11.39
C ALA A 523 -18.75 2.49 -10.99
N LEU A 524 -19.25 1.55 -10.18
CA LEU A 524 -20.64 1.53 -9.72
C LEU A 524 -20.99 2.70 -8.78
N SER A 525 -20.01 3.20 -8.03
CA SER A 525 -20.18 4.36 -7.16
C SER A 525 -20.22 5.70 -7.90
N SER A 526 -19.69 5.75 -9.12
CA SER A 526 -19.59 7.00 -9.87
C SER A 526 -20.92 7.37 -10.53
N GLU A 527 -21.66 6.38 -11.06
CA GLU A 527 -22.97 6.62 -11.67
C GLU A 527 -24.06 6.97 -10.66
N THR A 528 -24.01 6.40 -9.45
CA THR A 528 -24.95 6.77 -8.38
C THR A 528 -24.81 8.24 -8.01
N SER A 529 -23.59 8.78 -8.05
CA SER A 529 -23.36 10.21 -7.83
C SER A 529 -23.82 11.08 -9.00
N GLU A 530 -23.74 10.59 -10.25
CA GLU A 530 -24.15 11.35 -11.44
C GLU A 530 -25.68 11.47 -11.55
N LEU A 531 -26.41 10.40 -11.21
CA LEU A 531 -27.89 10.39 -11.19
C LEU A 531 -28.46 11.35 -10.14
N ASP A 532 -27.84 11.43 -8.96
CA ASP A 532 -28.26 12.36 -7.90
C ASP A 532 -28.07 13.83 -8.34
N THR A 533 -26.94 14.17 -8.97
CA THR A 533 -26.69 15.52 -9.50
C THR A 533 -27.64 15.92 -10.64
N GLN A 534 -28.15 14.97 -11.44
CA GLN A 534 -29.12 15.29 -12.49
C GLN A 534 -30.53 15.52 -11.94
N SER A 535 -30.90 14.85 -10.84
CA SER A 535 -32.18 15.11 -10.16
C SER A 535 -32.20 16.46 -9.43
N GLU A 536 -31.09 16.86 -8.80
CA GLU A 536 -30.99 18.15 -8.10
C GLU A 536 -30.95 19.35 -9.06
N ALA A 537 -30.55 19.15 -10.33
CA ALA A 537 -30.54 20.22 -11.35
C ALA A 537 -31.91 20.43 -12.04
N GLN A 538 -32.90 19.56 -11.81
CA GLN A 538 -34.26 19.66 -12.36
C GLN A 538 -35.30 20.17 -11.36
N THR A 539 -34.90 20.44 -10.12
CA THR A 539 -35.68 21.10 -9.05
C THR A 539 -35.04 22.42 -8.70
#